data_AF-A0A356ESX3-F1
#
_entry.id   AF-A0A356ESX3-F1
#
_cell.length_a   1.000
_cell.length_b   1.000
_cell.length_c   1.000
_cell.angle_alpha   90.00
_cell.angle_beta   90.00
_cell.angle_gamma   90.00
#
_symmetry.space_group_name_H-M   'P 1'
#
loop_
_entity.id
_entity.type
_entity.pdbx_description
1 polymer ?
#
loop_
_entity_poly.entity_id
_entity_poly.type
_entity_poly.pdbx_seq_one_letter_code
_entity_poly.pdbx_strand_id
1 'polypeptide(L)'
;MAKKKPETIDHEELTLDGKRYVVLRESEFRRLCRAAGIDAAKAPEPDTTLLASGLDADRQSLAEKLRSRRHAARLSQAELARRAGIRPETLNRIERGRTTPDFTTIRKLVEAIGAAETD
;
A
#
# COMPACT_ATOMS: atom_id res chain seq x y z
N MET A 1 5.20 -28.81 32.91
CA MET A 1 5.59 -27.94 31.78
C MET A 1 4.58 -26.81 31.67
N ALA A 2 4.98 -25.57 31.95
CA ALA A 2 4.07 -24.42 31.95
C ALA A 2 3.66 -24.06 30.51
N LYS A 3 2.35 -24.06 30.21
CA LYS A 3 1.83 -23.57 28.92
C LYS A 3 2.02 -22.04 28.88
N LYS A 4 3.00 -21.57 28.12
CA LYS A 4 3.23 -20.13 27.89
C LYS A 4 1.97 -19.55 27.23
N LYS A 5 1.34 -18.56 27.86
CA LYS A 5 0.14 -17.88 27.35
C LYS A 5 0.47 -17.33 25.95
N PRO A 6 -0.39 -17.52 24.94
CA PRO A 6 -0.12 -17.01 23.60
C PRO A 6 0.00 -15.48 23.66
N GLU A 7 1.06 -14.97 23.06
CA GLU A 7 1.38 -13.56 23.05
C GLU A 7 0.47 -12.86 22.03
N THR A 8 -0.30 -11.87 22.49
CA THR A 8 -1.23 -11.13 21.62
C THR A 8 -0.45 -10.08 20.82
N ILE A 9 -0.71 -10.00 19.52
CA ILE A 9 -0.07 -9.04 18.63
C ILE A 9 -1.11 -8.05 18.16
N ASP A 10 -0.84 -6.77 18.38
CA ASP A 10 -1.65 -5.68 17.86
C ASP A 10 -1.59 -5.67 16.33
N HIS A 11 -2.75 -5.79 15.70
CA HIS A 11 -2.87 -5.93 14.25
C HIS A 11 -4.20 -5.40 13.74
N GLU A 12 -4.20 -5.03 12.47
CA GLU A 12 -5.42 -4.67 11.73
C GLU A 12 -5.65 -5.69 10.62
N GLU A 13 -6.89 -6.15 10.46
CA GLU A 13 -7.27 -7.01 9.35
C GLU A 13 -7.83 -6.17 8.20
N LEU A 14 -7.39 -6.47 6.98
CA LEU A 14 -7.89 -5.79 5.79
C LEU A 14 -8.09 -6.76 4.64
N THR A 15 -9.03 -6.43 3.75
CA THR A 15 -9.30 -7.20 2.54
C THR A 15 -8.99 -6.36 1.31
N LEU A 16 -8.10 -6.85 0.45
CA LEU A 16 -7.74 -6.23 -0.83
C LEU A 16 -7.86 -7.30 -1.93
N ASP A 17 -8.58 -7.00 -3.02
CA ASP A 17 -8.79 -7.91 -4.15
C ASP A 17 -9.28 -9.32 -3.73
N GLY A 18 -10.17 -9.37 -2.74
CA GLY A 18 -10.71 -10.61 -2.18
C GLY A 18 -9.74 -11.41 -1.30
N LYS A 19 -8.50 -10.94 -1.13
CA LYS A 19 -7.50 -11.54 -0.25
C LYS A 19 -7.48 -10.83 1.09
N ARG A 20 -7.41 -11.61 2.18
CA ARG A 20 -7.28 -11.07 3.54
C ARG A 20 -5.81 -10.90 3.90
N TYR A 21 -5.50 -9.76 4.48
CA TYR A 21 -4.18 -9.37 4.96
C TYR A 21 -4.27 -9.00 6.42
N VAL A 22 -3.19 -9.28 7.14
CA VAL A 22 -2.99 -8.83 8.52
C VAL A 22 -1.86 -7.81 8.49
N VAL A 23 -2.15 -6.59 8.92
CA VAL A 23 -1.17 -5.51 9.03
C VAL A 23 -0.66 -5.43 10.45
N LEU A 24 0.66 -5.46 10.56
CA LEU A 24 1.39 -5.39 11.81
C LEU A 24 2.33 -4.18 11.78
N ARG A 25 2.64 -3.64 12.96
CA ARG A 25 3.76 -2.69 13.07
C ARG A 25 5.05 -3.36 12.62
N GLU A 26 5.91 -2.61 11.93
CA GLU A 26 7.18 -3.14 11.42
C GLU A 26 8.06 -3.74 12.54
N SER A 27 8.05 -3.12 13.72
CA SER A 27 8.77 -3.62 14.90
C SER A 27 8.32 -5.03 15.31
N GLU A 28 7.01 -5.29 15.23
CA GLU A 28 6.42 -6.60 15.55
C GLU A 28 6.74 -7.63 14.46
N PHE A 29 6.60 -7.25 13.18
CA PHE A 29 6.98 -8.11 12.07
C PHE A 29 8.43 -8.57 12.17
N ARG A 30 9.38 -7.63 12.36
CA ARG A 30 10.80 -7.98 12.51
C ARG A 30 11.06 -8.84 13.74
N ARG A 31 10.34 -8.60 14.85
CA ARG A 31 10.44 -9.41 16.07
C ARG A 31 10.00 -10.85 15.83
N LEU A 32 8.88 -11.05 15.14
CA LEU A 32 8.36 -12.37 14.80
C LEU A 32 9.29 -13.11 13.86
N CYS A 33 9.82 -12.45 12.83
CA CYS A 33 10.76 -13.06 11.90
C CYS A 33 12.03 -13.55 12.62
N ARG A 34 12.62 -12.72 13.50
CA ARG A 34 13.74 -13.16 14.34
C ARG A 34 13.37 -14.34 15.25
N ALA A 35 12.22 -14.29 15.90
CA ALA A 35 11.78 -15.36 16.80
C ALA A 35 11.51 -16.69 16.08
N ALA A 36 11.07 -16.62 14.82
CA ALA A 36 10.79 -17.78 13.99
C ALA A 36 12.03 -18.27 13.19
N GLY A 37 13.16 -17.57 13.27
CA GLY A 37 14.33 -17.83 12.42
C GLY A 37 14.05 -17.58 10.94
N ILE A 38 13.04 -16.78 10.62
CA ILE A 38 12.68 -16.38 9.27
C ILE A 38 13.54 -15.17 8.92
N ASP A 39 14.33 -15.29 7.85
CA ASP A 39 15.01 -14.14 7.29
C ASP A 39 13.98 -13.25 6.59
N ALA A 40 13.61 -12.17 7.27
CA ALA A 40 12.85 -11.07 6.69
C ALA A 40 13.75 -10.18 5.85
N ALA A 41 14.54 -10.79 4.95
CA ALA A 41 15.19 -10.06 3.89
C ALA A 41 14.11 -9.21 3.23
N LYS A 42 14.41 -7.92 3.00
CA LYS A 42 13.57 -7.03 2.20
C LYS A 42 13.14 -7.85 0.99
N ALA A 43 11.83 -8.08 0.81
CA ALA A 43 11.32 -8.91 -0.28
C ALA A 43 12.13 -8.58 -1.53
N PRO A 44 12.65 -9.58 -2.28
CA PRO A 44 13.50 -9.29 -3.43
C PRO A 44 12.81 -8.22 -4.25
N GLU A 45 13.50 -7.09 -4.49
CA GLU A 45 13.07 -6.11 -5.49
C GLU A 45 12.74 -6.96 -6.71
N PRO A 46 11.47 -6.99 -7.17
CA PRO A 46 10.99 -8.13 -7.92
C PRO A 46 11.86 -8.34 -9.15
N ASP A 47 12.45 -9.54 -9.26
CA ASP A 47 13.23 -9.97 -10.40
C ASP A 47 12.36 -9.79 -11.66
N THR A 48 12.72 -8.81 -12.50
CA THR A 48 11.87 -8.31 -13.58
C THR A 48 11.86 -9.20 -14.83
N THR A 49 12.54 -10.34 -14.80
CA THR A 49 12.90 -11.07 -16.01
C THR A 49 12.07 -12.32 -16.29
N LEU A 50 11.22 -12.79 -15.36
CA LEU A 50 10.45 -14.02 -15.57
C LEU A 50 9.02 -13.85 -15.08
N LEU A 51 8.05 -14.04 -15.98
CA LEU A 51 6.59 -14.24 -15.80
C LEU A 51 5.76 -13.27 -16.64
N ALA A 52 5.73 -13.59 -17.94
CA ALA A 52 4.58 -13.30 -18.78
C ALA A 52 3.33 -14.00 -18.19
N SER A 53 2.19 -13.31 -18.30
CA SER A 53 0.81 -13.72 -17.98
C SER A 53 0.30 -13.45 -16.55
N GLY A 54 -0.46 -12.36 -16.40
CA GLY A 54 -1.64 -12.32 -15.54
C GLY A 54 -1.61 -11.51 -14.24
N LEU A 55 -0.47 -10.93 -13.83
CA LEU A 55 -0.31 -10.27 -12.52
C LEU A 55 0.22 -8.82 -12.59
N ASP A 56 -0.13 -8.06 -13.63
CA ASP A 56 0.37 -6.69 -13.82
C ASP A 56 -0.16 -5.67 -12.78
N ALA A 57 -1.18 -6.02 -12.00
CA ALA A 57 -1.70 -5.16 -10.95
C ALA A 57 -0.77 -5.08 -9.72
N ASP A 58 0.08 -6.09 -9.46
CA ASP A 58 0.96 -6.12 -8.29
C ASP A 58 2.38 -5.60 -8.55
N ARG A 59 2.72 -5.34 -9.82
CA ARG A 59 4.07 -4.96 -10.25
C ARG A 59 4.31 -3.44 -10.29
N GLN A 60 3.25 -2.64 -10.15
CA GLN A 60 3.32 -1.18 -10.14
C GLN A 60 3.60 -0.64 -8.73
N SER A 61 4.50 0.33 -8.62
CA SER A 61 4.67 1.06 -7.36
C SER A 61 3.35 1.73 -6.94
N LEU A 62 3.14 1.97 -5.64
CA LEU A 62 1.96 2.71 -5.16
C LEU A 62 1.76 4.04 -5.93
N ALA A 63 2.86 4.72 -6.24
CA ALA A 63 2.86 5.95 -7.02
C ALA A 63 2.30 5.75 -8.43
N GLU A 64 2.71 4.68 -9.12
CA GLU A 64 2.23 4.32 -10.46
C GLU A 64 0.76 3.88 -10.44
N LYS A 65 0.36 3.04 -9.46
CA LYS A 65 -1.03 2.62 -9.28
C LYS A 65 -1.94 3.83 -9.07
N LEU A 66 -1.53 4.75 -8.20
CA LEU A 66 -2.29 5.96 -7.91
C LEU A 66 -2.40 6.86 -9.14
N ARG A 67 -1.29 7.09 -9.83
CA ARG A 67 -1.25 7.87 -11.06
C ARG A 67 -2.13 7.26 -12.14
N SER A 68 -2.04 5.95 -12.34
CA SER A 68 -2.83 5.20 -13.32
C SER A 68 -4.32 5.36 -13.06
N ARG A 69 -4.78 5.11 -11.82
CA ARG A 69 -6.19 5.27 -11.45
C ARG A 69 -6.68 6.71 -11.55
N ARG A 70 -5.85 7.69 -11.16
CA ARG A 70 -6.18 9.12 -11.35
C ARG A 70 -6.45 9.44 -12.82
N HIS A 71 -5.62 8.92 -13.73
CA HIS A 71 -5.81 9.10 -15.16
C HIS A 71 -7.05 8.37 -15.69
N ALA A 72 -7.33 7.15 -15.20
CA ALA A 72 -8.56 6.42 -15.55
C ALA A 72 -9.81 7.20 -15.13
N ALA A 73 -9.79 7.84 -13.96
CA ALA A 73 -10.83 8.74 -13.47
C ALA A 73 -10.82 10.14 -14.13
N ARG A 74 -9.96 10.38 -15.13
CA ARG A 74 -9.82 11.66 -15.87
C ARG A 74 -9.54 12.88 -14.98
N LEU A 75 -8.92 12.67 -13.81
CA LEU A 75 -8.58 13.74 -12.89
C LEU A 75 -7.18 14.32 -13.16
N SER A 76 -7.04 15.64 -13.04
CA SER A 76 -5.72 16.26 -12.92
C SER A 76 -5.15 16.04 -11.51
N GLN A 77 -3.83 16.22 -11.33
CA GLN A 77 -3.25 16.17 -9.98
C GLN A 77 -3.87 17.23 -9.06
N ALA A 78 -4.09 18.44 -9.56
CA ALA A 78 -4.73 19.50 -8.77
C ALA A 78 -6.16 19.12 -8.35
N GLU A 79 -6.91 18.48 -9.25
CA GLU A 79 -8.28 18.05 -8.97
C GLU A 79 -8.32 16.95 -7.91
N LEU A 80 -7.49 15.91 -8.07
CA LEU A 80 -7.42 14.83 -7.08
C LEU A 80 -6.97 15.36 -5.72
N ALA A 81 -5.93 16.21 -5.69
CA ALA A 81 -5.44 16.78 -4.44
C ALA A 81 -6.52 17.61 -3.73
N ARG A 82 -7.30 18.40 -4.49
CA ARG A 82 -8.44 19.16 -3.96
C ARG A 82 -9.51 18.24 -3.38
N ARG A 83 -9.92 17.20 -4.12
CA ARG A 83 -10.93 16.22 -3.66
C ARG A 83 -10.46 15.46 -2.41
N ALA A 84 -9.18 15.11 -2.35
CA ALA A 84 -8.57 14.40 -1.21
C ALA A 84 -8.21 15.33 -0.03
N GLY A 85 -8.38 16.66 -0.17
CA GLY A 85 -8.03 17.62 0.88
C GLY A 85 -6.53 17.69 1.21
N ILE A 86 -5.67 17.51 0.21
CA ILE A 86 -4.20 17.62 0.35
C ILE A 86 -3.63 18.70 -0.58
N ARG A 87 -2.39 19.10 -0.34
CA ARG A 87 -1.70 20.06 -1.22
C ARG A 87 -1.32 19.38 -2.56
N PRO A 88 -1.50 20.04 -3.72
CA PRO A 88 -1.10 19.48 -5.02
C PRO A 88 0.38 19.08 -5.09
N GLU A 89 1.26 19.84 -4.42
CA GLU A 89 2.69 19.52 -4.33
C GLU A 89 2.94 18.18 -3.61
N THR A 90 2.15 17.87 -2.57
CA THR A 90 2.20 16.59 -1.86
C THR A 90 1.85 15.45 -2.81
N LEU A 91 0.77 15.58 -3.58
CA LEU A 91 0.40 14.57 -4.57
C LEU A 91 1.48 14.41 -5.65
N ASN A 92 2.06 15.50 -6.14
CA ASN A 92 3.15 15.45 -7.11
C ASN A 92 4.37 14.69 -6.57
N ARG A 93 4.78 14.93 -5.33
CA ARG A 93 5.87 14.16 -4.70
C ARG A 93 5.54 12.68 -4.54
N ILE A 94 4.30 12.36 -4.17
CA ILE A 94 3.82 10.98 -4.03
C ILE A 94 3.85 10.26 -5.39
N GLU A 95 3.26 10.84 -6.44
CA GLU A 95 3.22 10.23 -7.79
C GLU A 95 4.59 10.12 -8.46
N ARG A 96 5.59 10.89 -7.99
CA ARG A 96 6.98 10.77 -8.43
C ARG A 96 7.82 9.82 -7.56
N GLY A 97 7.21 9.17 -6.55
CA GLY A 97 7.91 8.28 -5.61
C GLY A 97 8.94 8.99 -4.73
N ARG A 98 8.83 10.31 -4.54
CA ARG A 98 9.79 11.13 -3.78
C ARG A 98 9.47 11.23 -2.28
N THR A 99 8.31 10.72 -1.88
CA THR A 99 7.85 10.66 -0.49
C THR A 99 6.97 9.44 -0.32
N THR A 100 7.12 8.75 0.81
CA THR A 100 6.18 7.74 1.27
C THR A 100 5.05 8.45 2.02
N PRO A 101 3.82 8.50 1.48
CA PRO A 101 2.68 9.06 2.20
C PRO A 101 2.30 8.19 3.40
N ASP A 102 1.70 8.81 4.41
CA ASP A 102 1.07 8.06 5.49
C ASP A 102 -0.21 7.37 5.00
N PHE A 103 -0.69 6.40 5.79
CA PHE A 103 -1.89 5.65 5.45
C PHE A 103 -3.13 6.54 5.29
N THR A 104 -3.26 7.56 6.14
CA THR A 104 -4.37 8.54 6.08
C THR A 104 -4.42 9.25 4.73
N THR A 105 -3.26 9.67 4.20
CA THR A 105 -3.15 10.33 2.90
C THR A 105 -3.46 9.36 1.77
N ILE A 106 -2.98 8.12 1.84
CA ILE A 106 -3.32 7.07 0.86
C ILE A 106 -4.84 6.86 0.83
N ARG A 107 -5.47 6.70 2.00
CA ARG A 107 -6.91 6.47 2.10
C ARG A 107 -7.72 7.58 1.45
N LYS A 108 -7.42 8.85 1.80
CA LYS A 108 -8.09 10.02 1.21
C LYS A 108 -7.97 10.07 -0.31
N LEU A 109 -6.81 9.70 -0.85
CA LEU A 109 -6.57 9.68 -2.29
C LEU A 109 -7.37 8.57 -2.99
N VAL A 110 -7.40 7.37 -2.41
CA VAL A 110 -8.17 6.25 -2.97
C VAL A 110 -9.68 6.51 -2.89
N GLU A 111 -10.18 7.03 -1.77
CA GLU A 111 -11.59 7.42 -1.61
C GLU A 111 -12.00 8.49 -2.65
N ALA A 112 -11.17 9.52 -2.84
CA ALA A 112 -11.44 10.59 -3.81
C ALA A 112 -11.45 10.09 -5.26
N ILE A 113 -10.58 9.12 -5.60
CA ILE A 113 -10.58 8.45 -6.91
C ILE A 113 -11.84 7.60 -7.07
N GLY A 114 -12.16 6.75 -6.09
CA GLY A 114 -13.33 5.86 -6.17
C GLY A 114 -14.65 6.61 -6.31
N ALA A 115 -14.79 7.76 -5.63
CA ALA A 115 -15.93 8.64 -5.81
C ALA A 115 -16.01 9.16 -7.26
N ALA A 116 -14.89 9.57 -7.85
CA ALA A 116 -14.84 10.08 -9.22
C ALA A 116 -15.05 9.00 -10.29
N GLU A 117 -14.73 7.73 -9.99
CA GLU A 117 -14.99 6.59 -10.89
C GLU A 117 -16.48 6.22 -10.94
N THR A 118 -17.28 6.67 -9.96
CA THR A 118 -18.71 6.37 -9.84
C THR A 118 -19.62 7.50 -10.37
N ASP A 119 -19.05 8.68 -10.60
CA ASP A 119 -19.72 9.86 -11.20
C ASP A 119 -19.84 9.72 -12.74
#